data_AF-A0A9D4YFJ2-F1
#
_entry.id   AF-A0A9D4YFJ2-F1
#
_cell.length_a   1.000
_cell.length_b   1.000
_cell.length_c   1.000
_cell.angle_alpha   90.00
_cell.angle_beta   90.00
_cell.angle_gamma   90.00
#
_symmetry.space_group_name_H-M   'P 1'
#
loop_
_entity.id
_entity.type
_entity.pdbx_description
1 polymer ?
#
loop_
_entity_poly.entity_id
_entity_poly.type
_entity_poly.pdbx_seq_one_letter_code
_entity_poly.pdbx_strand_id
1 'polypeptide(L)'
;QEEFVKDYVFPWLRVGAIYERKYLLGTSMARPVIAKAMVDVAKEVGADAVAHGCTGKGNDQVRFELTFFALNPKLNIVAPWREWDITGREDCLKHTLCEFVLFYRSQ
;
A
#
# COMPACT_ATOMS: atom_id res chain seq x y z
N GLN A 1 -4.81 -14.21 10.58
CA GLN A 1 -6.27 -13.95 10.51
C GLN A 1 -6.82 -13.44 11.85
N GLU A 2 -6.38 -14.01 12.99
CA GLU A 2 -6.84 -13.59 14.33
C GLU A 2 -6.39 -12.18 14.73
N GLU A 3 -5.16 -11.77 14.44
CA GLU A 3 -4.64 -10.42 14.76
C GLU A 3 -5.49 -9.30 14.16
N PHE A 4 -5.87 -9.42 12.88
CA PHE A 4 -6.72 -8.43 12.21
C PHE A 4 -8.07 -8.26 12.92
N VAL A 5 -8.71 -9.38 13.30
CA VAL A 5 -10.02 -9.32 13.96
C VAL A 5 -9.89 -8.78 15.38
N LYS A 6 -8.91 -9.27 16.13
CA LYS A 6 -8.72 -8.95 17.54
C LYS A 6 -8.26 -7.51 17.76
N ASP A 7 -7.29 -7.05 17.00
CA ASP A 7 -6.58 -5.80 17.27
C ASP A 7 -7.10 -4.63 16.43
N TYR A 8 -7.85 -4.92 15.36
CA TYR A 8 -8.40 -3.87 14.48
C TYR A 8 -9.94 -3.92 14.46
N VAL A 9 -10.57 -5.05 14.15
CA VAL A 9 -12.04 -5.11 14.00
C VAL A 9 -12.78 -4.91 15.33
N PHE A 10 -12.40 -5.62 16.40
CA PHE A 10 -13.11 -5.52 17.68
C PHE A 10 -12.99 -4.17 18.39
N PRO A 11 -11.83 -3.50 18.44
CA PRO A 11 -11.76 -2.14 18.96
C PRO A 11 -12.67 -1.17 18.20
N TRP A 12 -12.71 -1.28 16.87
CA TRP A 12 -13.53 -0.42 16.02
C TRP A 12 -15.03 -0.65 16.18
N LEU A 13 -15.43 -1.92 16.31
CA LEU A 13 -16.82 -2.27 16.60
C LEU A 13 -17.26 -1.70 17.95
N ARG A 14 -16.39 -1.75 18.97
CA ARG A 14 -16.67 -1.23 20.32
C ARG A 14 -16.92 0.28 20.35
N VAL A 15 -16.22 1.06 19.53
CA VAL A 15 -16.45 2.52 19.42
C VAL A 15 -17.61 2.88 18.48
N GLY A 16 -18.23 1.90 17.82
CA GLY A 16 -19.33 2.15 16.89
C GLY A 16 -18.93 3.06 15.73
N ALA A 17 -17.70 2.93 15.23
CA ALA A 17 -17.17 3.81 14.19
C ALA A 17 -17.91 3.62 12.85
N ILE A 18 -18.69 4.63 12.46
CA ILE A 18 -19.42 4.66 11.19
C ILE A 18 -19.13 5.98 10.48
N TYR A 19 -18.46 5.89 9.33
CA TYR A 19 -18.18 7.05 8.49
C TYR A 19 -19.44 7.51 7.75
N GLU A 20 -19.73 8.81 7.84
CA GLU A 20 -20.92 9.45 7.24
C GLU A 20 -22.25 8.72 7.54
N ARG A 21 -22.31 8.03 8.69
CA ARG A 21 -23.46 7.22 9.12
C ARG A 21 -23.85 6.08 8.16
N LYS A 22 -22.99 5.71 7.21
CA LYS A 22 -23.29 4.68 6.20
C LYS A 22 -22.17 3.66 5.99
N TYR A 23 -20.91 4.05 6.17
CA TYR A 23 -19.77 3.21 5.80
C TYR A 23 -19.02 2.69 7.03
N LEU A 24 -18.90 1.36 7.14
CA LEU A 24 -18.25 0.66 8.26
C LEU A 24 -16.72 0.58 8.15
N LEU A 25 -16.10 1.44 7.34
CA LEU A 25 -14.66 1.68 7.33
C LEU A 25 -13.76 0.45 7.02
N GLY A 26 -14.30 -0.61 6.42
CA GLY A 26 -13.57 -1.86 6.15
C GLY A 26 -12.24 -1.67 5.41
N THR A 27 -12.26 -0.89 4.31
CA THR A 27 -11.04 -0.62 3.53
C THR A 27 -10.07 0.28 4.30
N SER A 28 -10.59 1.29 5.01
CA SER A 28 -9.80 2.21 5.80
C SER A 28 -9.03 1.50 6.92
N MET A 29 -9.65 0.51 7.57
CA MET A 29 -9.03 -0.29 8.64
C MET A 29 -7.94 -1.24 8.12
N ALA A 30 -8.14 -1.81 6.93
CA ALA A 30 -7.21 -2.80 6.40
C ALA A 30 -5.86 -2.19 5.96
N ARG A 31 -5.85 -0.93 5.51
CA ARG A 31 -4.62 -0.33 4.93
C ARG A 31 -3.48 -0.15 5.95
N PRO A 32 -3.72 0.34 7.18
CA PRO A 32 -2.67 0.39 8.19
C PRO A 32 -2.07 -0.97 8.55
N VAL A 33 -2.89 -2.03 8.53
CA VAL A 33 -2.44 -3.41 8.82
C VAL A 33 -1.46 -3.89 7.75
N ILE A 34 -1.82 -3.70 6.48
CA ILE A 34 -0.97 -4.06 5.35
C ILE A 34 0.30 -3.22 5.36
N ALA A 35 0.17 -1.91 5.59
CA ALA A 35 1.30 -0.99 5.64
C ALA A 35 2.30 -1.36 6.75
N LYS A 36 1.81 -1.74 7.94
CA LYS A 36 2.65 -2.23 9.03
C LYS A 36 3.43 -3.47 8.63
N ALA A 37 2.78 -4.46 8.04
CA ALA A 37 3.45 -5.67 7.58
C ALA A 37 4.55 -5.37 6.55
N MET A 38 4.31 -4.40 5.64
CA MET A 38 5.33 -3.96 4.68
C MET A 38 6.55 -3.31 5.35
N VAL A 39 6.33 -2.46 6.36
CA VAL A 39 7.42 -1.82 7.12
C VAL A 39 8.22 -2.86 7.92
N ASP A 40 7.53 -3.83 8.54
CA ASP A 40 8.16 -4.91 9.28
C ASP A 40 9.08 -5.75 8.36
N VAL A 41 8.56 -6.16 7.19
CA VAL A 41 9.36 -6.88 6.19
C VAL A 41 10.52 -6.03 5.67
N ALA A 42 10.30 -4.75 5.38
CA ALA A 42 11.37 -3.84 4.94
C ALA A 42 12.52 -3.79 5.95
N LYS A 43 12.19 -3.76 7.25
CA LYS A 43 13.19 -3.81 8.32
C LYS A 43 13.91 -5.15 8.40
N GLU A 44 13.21 -6.26 8.22
CA GLU A 44 13.79 -7.61 8.24
C GLU A 44 14.79 -7.84 7.10
N VAL A 45 14.46 -7.37 5.89
CA VAL A 45 15.31 -7.54 4.72
C VAL A 45 16.36 -6.43 4.56
N GLY A 46 16.34 -5.42 5.44
CA GLY A 46 17.24 -4.27 5.36
C GLY A 46 16.96 -3.33 4.19
N ALA A 47 15.71 -3.29 3.71
CA ALA A 47 15.29 -2.38 2.64
C ALA A 47 15.19 -0.94 3.15
N ASP A 48 15.59 -0.04 2.26
CA ASP A 48 15.62 1.41 2.42
C ASP A 48 14.38 2.10 1.81
N ALA A 49 13.54 1.34 1.10
CA ALA A 49 12.30 1.81 0.49
C ALA A 49 11.15 0.81 0.57
N VAL A 50 9.92 1.32 0.52
CA VAL A 50 8.68 0.55 0.33
C VAL A 50 7.88 1.12 -0.85
N ALA A 51 7.21 0.25 -1.60
CA ALA A 51 6.41 0.65 -2.77
C ALA A 51 4.95 0.28 -2.61
N HIS A 52 4.03 1.12 -3.10
CA HIS A 52 2.60 0.79 -3.14
C HIS A 52 1.98 1.14 -4.51
N GLY A 53 1.00 0.34 -4.94
CA GLY A 53 0.32 0.48 -6.23
C GLY A 53 -0.96 1.31 -6.20
N CYS A 54 -1.14 2.20 -5.21
CA CYS A 54 -2.36 3.01 -5.12
C CYS A 54 -2.36 4.08 -6.21
N THR A 55 -3.53 4.37 -6.78
CA THR A 55 -3.67 5.48 -7.73
C THR A 55 -3.51 6.82 -7.03
N GLY A 56 -2.95 7.83 -7.73
CA GLY A 56 -2.73 9.17 -7.19
C GLY A 56 -3.99 9.99 -6.86
N LYS A 57 -5.18 9.47 -7.16
CA LYS A 57 -6.48 10.15 -6.92
C LYS A 57 -7.27 9.56 -5.75
N GLY A 58 -6.80 8.43 -5.19
CA GLY A 58 -7.54 7.67 -4.17
C GLY A 58 -7.10 7.96 -2.74
N ASN A 59 -7.97 7.63 -1.78
CA ASN A 59 -7.69 7.76 -0.34
C ASN A 59 -6.67 6.74 0.18
N ASP A 60 -6.48 5.61 -0.53
CA ASP A 60 -5.60 4.53 -0.07
C ASP A 60 -4.12 4.96 -0.04
N GLN A 61 -3.67 5.82 -0.96
CA GLN A 61 -2.29 6.34 -0.95
C GLN A 61 -2.00 7.04 0.39
N VAL A 62 -2.92 7.90 0.85
CA VAL A 62 -2.77 8.67 2.08
C VAL A 62 -2.72 7.73 3.29
N ARG A 63 -3.54 6.67 3.29
CA ARG A 63 -3.57 5.68 4.37
C ARG A 63 -2.27 4.89 4.47
N PHE A 64 -1.70 4.46 3.35
CA PHE A 64 -0.41 3.77 3.31
C PHE A 64 0.72 4.71 3.73
N GLU A 65 0.84 5.86 3.09
CA GLU A 65 1.94 6.80 3.30
C GLU A 65 1.97 7.33 4.72
N LEU A 66 0.83 7.73 5.29
CA LEU A 66 0.77 8.16 6.70
C LEU A 66 1.19 7.05 7.66
N THR A 67 0.85 5.80 7.35
CA THR A 67 1.25 4.66 8.19
C THR A 67 2.75 4.40 8.07
N PHE A 68 3.32 4.48 6.86
CA PHE A 68 4.77 4.37 6.65
C PHE A 68 5.52 5.45 7.41
N PHE A 69 5.08 6.72 7.30
CA PHE A 69 5.68 7.83 8.05
C PHE A 69 5.56 7.65 9.56
N ALA A 70 4.42 7.15 10.05
CA ALA A 70 4.21 6.93 11.48
C ALA A 70 5.09 5.81 12.05
N LEU A 71 5.34 4.75 11.28
CA LEU A 71 6.08 3.58 11.75
C LEU A 71 7.59 3.68 11.49
N ASN A 72 7.99 4.22 10.34
CA ASN A 72 9.39 4.41 9.98
C ASN A 72 9.55 5.60 9.01
N PRO A 73 9.76 6.82 9.54
CA PRO A 73 9.88 8.02 8.71
C PRO A 73 11.15 8.07 7.85
N LYS A 74 12.07 7.11 8.00
CA LYS A 74 13.29 7.01 7.21
C LYS A 74 13.12 6.20 5.92
N LEU A 75 12.03 5.43 5.79
CA LEU A 75 11.78 4.66 4.57
C LEU A 75 11.43 5.60 3.42
N ASN A 76 12.10 5.42 2.29
CA ASN A 76 11.67 6.03 1.05
C ASN A 76 10.37 5.38 0.57
N ILE A 77 9.46 6.19 0.02
CA ILE A 77 8.19 5.69 -0.51
C ILE A 77 8.24 5.82 -2.02
N VAL A 78 8.01 4.72 -2.72
CA VAL A 78 7.90 4.68 -4.18
C VAL A 78 6.45 4.48 -4.58
N ALA A 79 5.88 5.42 -5.32
CA ALA A 79 4.50 5.37 -5.79
C ALA A 79 4.44 5.46 -7.34
N PRO A 80 4.59 4.33 -8.05
CA PRO A 80 4.72 4.32 -9.52
C PRO A 80 3.58 5.02 -10.27
N TRP A 81 2.34 4.90 -9.78
CA TRP A 81 1.18 5.56 -10.38
C TRP A 81 1.19 7.09 -10.26
N ARG A 82 2.12 7.67 -9.49
CA ARG A 82 2.34 9.12 -9.40
C ARG A 82 3.61 9.56 -10.10
N GLU A 83 4.63 8.72 -10.09
CA GLU A 83 5.99 9.07 -10.50
C GLU A 83 6.30 8.68 -11.94
N TRP A 84 5.63 7.67 -12.50
CA TRP A 84 5.94 7.13 -13.82
C TRP A 84 4.95 7.58 -14.88
N ASP A 85 5.41 7.60 -16.14
CA ASP A 85 4.59 7.90 -17.32
C ASP A 85 3.70 6.72 -17.73
N ILE A 86 2.98 6.15 -16.77
CA ILE A 86 1.99 5.09 -16.98
C ILE A 86 0.60 5.69 -16.81
N THR A 87 -0.12 5.86 -17.91
CA THR A 87 -1.44 6.52 -17.89
C THR A 87 -2.61 5.55 -17.78
N GLY A 88 -2.38 4.27 -18.05
CA GLY A 88 -3.42 3.26 -18.03
C GLY A 88 -2.91 1.81 -18.12
N ARG A 89 -3.88 0.88 -18.16
CA ARG A 89 -3.59 -0.57 -18.16
C ARG A 89 -2.76 -1.01 -19.36
N GLU A 90 -2.99 -0.43 -20.54
CA GLU A 90 -2.23 -0.78 -21.74
C GLU A 90 -0.76 -0.37 -21.63
N ASP A 91 -0.50 0.80 -21.04
CA ASP A 91 0.87 1.26 -20.78
C ASP A 91 1.56 0.36 -19.76
N CYS A 92 0.86 -0.07 -18.69
CA CYS A 92 1.39 -1.07 -17.76
C CYS A 92 1.80 -2.35 -18.49
N LEU A 93 0.91 -2.88 -19.35
CA LEU A 93 1.18 -4.12 -20.08
C LEU A 93 2.36 -3.97 -21.04
N LYS A 94 2.44 -2.85 -21.77
CA LYS A 94 3.57 -2.56 -22.68
C LYS A 94 4.89 -2.43 -21.92
N HIS A 95 4.88 -1.72 -20.78
CA HIS A 95 6.05 -1.55 -19.94
C HIS A 95 6.56 -2.91 -19.42
N THR A 96 5.68 -3.75 -18.87
CA THR A 96 6.04 -5.10 -18.39
C THR A 96 6.53 -6.01 -19.53
N LEU A 97 5.89 -5.96 -20.70
CA LEU A 97 6.33 -6.77 -21.86
C LEU A 97 7.70 -6.34 -22.38
N CYS A 98 7.99 -5.04 -22.44
CA CYS A 98 9.31 -4.53 -22.84
C CYS A 98 10.40 -4.94 -21.85
N GLU A 99 10.18 -4.77 -20.54
CA GLU A 99 11.18 -5.19 -19.55
C GLU A 99 11.40 -6.69 -19.54
N PHE A 100 10.32 -7.49 -19.70
CA PHE A 100 10.43 -8.94 -19.75
C PHE A 100 11.22 -9.42 -20.98
N VAL A 101 11.01 -8.80 -22.14
CA VAL A 101 11.77 -9.11 -23.38
C VAL A 101 13.23 -8.69 -23.25
N LEU A 102 13.52 -7.56 -22.59
CA LEU A 102 14.90 -7.10 -22.35
C LEU A 102 15.64 -8.02 -21.37
N PHE A 103 14.98 -8.45 -20.29
CA PHE A 103 15.54 -9.42 -19.34
C PHE A 103 15.89 -10.76 -20.00
N TYR A 104 15.02 -11.27 -20.87
CA TYR A 104 15.24 -12.54 -21.58
C TYR A 104 16.32 -12.46 -22.68
N ARG A 105 16.64 -11.25 -23.17
CA ARG A 105 17.74 -11.03 -24.12
C ARG A 105 19.09 -10.77 -23.46
N SER A 106 19.11 -10.51 -22.14
CA SER A 106 20.32 -10.32 -21.34
C SER A 106 20.78 -11.59 -20.59
N GLN A 107 20.09 -12.71 -20.79
CA GLN A 107 20.48 -14.07 -20.39
C GLN A 107 20.95 -14.83 -21.63
#